data_AF-A0A2W7PC59-F1
#
_entry.id   AF-A0A2W7PC59-F1
#
_cell.length_a   1.000
_cell.length_b   1.000
_cell.length_c   1.000
_cell.angle_alpha   90.00
_cell.angle_beta   90.00
_cell.angle_gamma   90.00
#
_symmetry.space_group_name_H-M   'P 1'
#
loop_
_entity.id
_entity.type
_entity.pdbx_description
1 polymer ?
#
loop_
_entity_poly.entity_id
_entity_poly.type
_entity_poly.pdbx_seq_one_letter_code
_entity_poly.pdbx_strand_id
1 'polypeptide(L)'
;MNSIKMYDPAMCCSTGVCGPSIDPELLRVSFVFNNLTKRSYSIERFNLSNDPTAFIDNILVNTLLNEKGVDSLPIILLNEEVVISGRYPTNEEFEKWTEISAEELIQKPRIRLSTKVVKL
;
A
#
# COMPACT_ATOMS: atom_id res chain seq x y z
N MET A 1 -1.97 5.99 -16.99
CA MET A 1 -1.40 5.41 -15.76
C MET A 1 -2.55 5.28 -14.78
N ASN A 2 -2.75 4.10 -14.19
CA ASN A 2 -3.79 3.97 -13.17
C ASN A 2 -3.34 4.67 -11.88
N SER A 3 -4.31 5.06 -11.06
CA SER A 3 -4.09 5.57 -9.71
C SER A 3 -4.62 4.56 -8.70
N ILE A 4 -3.83 4.25 -7.68
CA ILE A 4 -4.18 3.29 -6.63
C ILE A 4 -4.27 4.04 -5.30
N LYS A 5 -5.41 3.95 -4.62
CA LYS A 5 -5.57 4.46 -3.24
C LYS A 5 -5.89 3.29 -2.32
N MET A 6 -5.18 3.19 -1.20
CA MET A 6 -5.37 2.16 -0.19
C MET A 6 -5.77 2.79 1.14
N TYR A 7 -6.86 2.30 1.70
CA TYR A 7 -7.44 2.74 2.96
C TYR A 7 -7.32 1.60 3.97
N ASP A 8 -6.36 1.70 4.87
CA ASP A 8 -6.03 0.64 5.82
C ASP A 8 -6.85 0.68 7.10
N PRO A 9 -6.91 -0.47 7.83
CA PRO A 9 -7.34 -0.51 9.22
C PRO A 9 -6.62 0.49 10.12
N ALA A 10 -7.22 0.77 11.27
CA ALA A 10 -6.55 1.47 12.36
C ALA A 10 -5.31 0.69 12.81
N MET A 11 -4.12 1.31 12.72
CA MET A 11 -2.85 0.68 13.10
C MET A 11 -2.00 1.68 13.89
N CYS A 12 -1.02 1.18 14.66
CA CYS A 12 -0.14 2.03 15.46
C CYS A 12 0.83 2.89 14.62
N CYS A 13 1.04 2.56 13.35
CA CYS A 13 1.85 3.32 12.39
C CYS A 13 1.26 3.16 10.98
N SER A 14 1.72 4.00 10.03
CA SER A 14 1.16 4.09 8.68
C SER A 14 1.16 2.78 7.88
N THR A 15 2.08 1.85 8.16
CA THR A 15 2.20 0.59 7.43
C THR A 15 1.86 -0.65 8.25
N GLY A 16 1.68 -0.50 9.57
CA GLY A 16 1.47 -1.61 10.51
C GLY A 16 2.66 -2.54 10.71
N VAL A 17 3.85 -2.21 10.20
CA VAL A 17 5.07 -3.04 10.34
C VAL A 17 5.89 -2.71 11.60
N CYS A 18 5.34 -1.91 12.50
CA CYS A 18 5.94 -1.53 13.77
C CYS A 18 5.50 -2.49 14.88
N GLY A 19 6.45 -3.15 15.55
CA GLY A 19 6.16 -4.03 16.68
C GLY A 19 7.05 -5.27 16.72
N PRO A 20 6.98 -6.04 17.82
CA PRO A 20 7.80 -7.25 17.98
C PRO A 20 7.36 -8.41 17.08
N SER A 21 6.17 -8.36 16.50
CA SER A 21 5.63 -9.37 15.60
C SER A 21 5.08 -8.67 14.36
N ILE A 22 5.80 -8.83 13.25
CA ILE A 22 5.46 -8.20 11.97
C ILE A 22 4.58 -9.16 11.18
N ASP A 23 3.41 -8.68 10.74
CA ASP A 23 2.57 -9.42 9.79
C ASP A 23 3.26 -9.48 8.41
N PRO A 24 3.54 -10.68 7.86
CA PRO A 24 4.15 -10.84 6.56
C PRO A 24 3.37 -10.18 5.41
N GLU A 25 2.04 -10.12 5.47
CA GLU A 25 1.22 -9.46 4.45
C GLU A 25 1.42 -7.95 4.47
N LEU A 26 1.44 -7.35 5.67
CA LEU A 26 1.72 -5.92 5.81
C LEU A 26 3.13 -5.57 5.33
N LEU A 27 4.12 -6.45 5.59
CA LEU A 27 5.47 -6.29 5.07
C LEU A 27 5.51 -6.35 3.54
N ARG A 28 4.86 -7.35 2.93
CA ARG A 28 4.79 -7.52 1.47
C ARG A 28 4.17 -6.29 0.81
N VAL A 29 3.02 -5.85 1.27
CA VAL A 29 2.30 -4.69 0.70
C VAL A 29 3.10 -3.41 0.88
N SER A 30 3.71 -3.21 2.04
CA SER A 30 4.59 -2.05 2.28
C SER A 30 5.78 -2.04 1.35
N PHE A 31 6.31 -3.20 1.00
CA PHE A 31 7.40 -3.35 0.05
C PHE A 31 6.97 -2.97 -1.38
N VAL A 32 5.80 -3.48 -1.83
CA VAL A 32 5.21 -3.14 -3.13
C VAL A 32 4.96 -1.64 -3.23
N PHE A 33 4.32 -1.02 -2.23
CA PHE A 33 4.06 0.42 -2.20
C PHE A 33 5.36 1.22 -2.28
N ASN A 34 6.38 0.88 -1.49
CA ASN A 34 7.67 1.57 -1.54
C ASN A 34 8.32 1.50 -2.95
N ASN A 35 8.26 0.33 -3.59
CA ASN A 35 8.79 0.16 -4.95
C ASN A 35 8.01 0.96 -6.00
N LEU A 36 6.69 0.99 -5.89
CA LEU A 36 5.83 1.81 -6.76
C LEU A 36 6.07 3.32 -6.55
N THR A 37 6.21 3.77 -5.29
CA THR A 37 6.56 5.16 -4.97
C THR A 37 7.91 5.57 -5.58
N LYS A 38 8.94 4.71 -5.47
CA LYS A 38 10.26 4.97 -6.07
C LYS A 38 10.24 5.06 -7.60
N ARG A 39 9.26 4.42 -8.24
CA ARG A 39 9.02 4.49 -9.69
C ARG A 39 8.10 5.65 -10.06
N SER A 40 7.74 6.52 -9.11
CA SER A 40 6.82 7.64 -9.29
C SER A 40 5.44 7.22 -9.82
N TYR A 41 5.00 6.00 -9.49
CA TYR A 41 3.64 5.55 -9.80
C TYR A 41 2.62 6.31 -8.92
N SER A 42 1.42 6.56 -9.45
CA SER A 42 0.35 7.24 -8.69
C SER A 42 -0.24 6.27 -7.66
N ILE A 43 0.30 6.30 -6.44
CA ILE A 43 -0.21 5.55 -5.30
C ILE A 43 -0.38 6.46 -4.07
N GLU A 44 -1.44 6.23 -3.31
CA GLU A 44 -1.66 6.86 -2.01
C GLU A 44 -2.12 5.81 -1.01
N ARG A 45 -1.71 5.96 0.25
CA ARG A 45 -2.03 5.03 1.33
C ARG A 45 -2.42 5.84 2.57
N PHE A 46 -3.60 5.56 3.10
CA PHE A 46 -4.19 6.22 4.25
C PHE A 46 -4.40 5.20 5.37
N ASN A 47 -4.15 5.61 6.60
CA ASN A 47 -4.40 4.79 7.78
C ASN A 47 -5.54 5.38 8.61
N LEU A 48 -6.53 4.58 9.02
CA LEU A 48 -7.70 5.11 9.73
C LEU A 48 -7.35 5.87 11.03
N SER A 49 -6.28 5.49 11.73
CA SER A 49 -5.84 6.17 12.95
C SER A 49 -5.15 7.51 12.69
N ASN A 50 -4.49 7.66 11.55
CA ASN A 50 -3.68 8.85 11.23
C ASN A 50 -4.39 9.82 10.29
N ASP A 51 -5.24 9.29 9.39
CA ASP A 51 -5.86 10.01 8.28
C ASP A 51 -7.41 9.90 8.30
N PRO A 52 -8.10 10.04 9.46
CA PRO A 52 -9.54 9.75 9.56
C PRO A 52 -10.38 10.58 8.58
N THR A 53 -9.98 11.81 8.27
CA THR A 53 -10.68 12.68 7.32
C THR A 53 -10.72 12.09 5.91
N ALA A 54 -9.68 11.37 5.47
CA ALA A 54 -9.65 10.75 4.14
C ALA A 54 -10.74 9.67 3.97
N PHE A 55 -11.14 9.01 5.05
CA PHE A 55 -12.21 8.00 5.08
C PHE A 55 -13.61 8.62 5.13
N ILE A 56 -13.72 9.88 5.55
CA ILE A 56 -14.97 10.66 5.56
C ILE A 56 -15.17 11.32 4.19
N ASP A 57 -14.12 11.90 3.63
CA ASP A 57 -14.19 12.68 2.39
C ASP A 57 -14.44 11.82 1.14
N ASN A 58 -13.98 10.56 1.13
CA ASN A 58 -14.27 9.65 0.03
C ASN A 58 -15.60 8.92 0.26
N ILE A 59 -16.61 9.26 -0.55
CA ILE A 59 -17.97 8.74 -0.39
C ILE A 59 -18.06 7.21 -0.51
N LEU A 60 -17.25 6.57 -1.36
CA LEU A 60 -17.27 5.12 -1.54
C LEU A 60 -16.70 4.40 -0.32
N VAL A 61 -15.59 4.90 0.20
CA VAL A 61 -14.96 4.39 1.43
C VAL A 61 -15.87 4.60 2.63
N ASN A 62 -16.44 5.79 2.77
CA ASN A 62 -17.36 6.12 3.86
C ASN A 62 -18.60 5.21 3.85
N THR A 63 -19.19 4.99 2.68
CA THR A 63 -20.36 4.12 2.52
C THR A 63 -20.04 2.68 2.92
N LEU A 64 -18.93 2.12 2.43
CA LEU A 64 -18.51 0.76 2.78
C LEU A 64 -18.25 0.59 4.28
N LEU A 65 -17.61 1.58 4.91
CA LEU A 65 -17.39 1.58 6.36
C LEU A 65 -18.70 1.62 7.14
N ASN A 66 -19.70 2.41 6.70
CA ASN A 66 -20.99 2.47 7.37
C ASN A 66 -21.80 1.17 7.21
N GLU A 67 -21.72 0.53 6.05
CA GLU A 67 -22.49 -0.70 5.76
C GLU A 67 -21.87 -1.96 6.38
N LYS A 68 -20.54 -2.08 6.34
CA LYS A 68 -19.81 -3.31 6.69
C LYS A 68 -18.88 -3.14 7.90
N GLY A 69 -18.79 -1.93 8.46
CA GLY A 69 -17.87 -1.65 9.54
C GLY A 69 -16.41 -1.76 9.13
N VAL A 70 -15.55 -1.91 10.15
CA VAL A 70 -14.09 -2.02 9.99
C VAL A 70 -13.65 -3.29 9.24
N ASP A 71 -14.52 -4.30 9.14
CA ASP A 71 -14.25 -5.54 8.40
C ASP A 71 -14.17 -5.31 6.88
N SER A 72 -14.65 -4.15 6.39
CA SER A 72 -14.44 -3.74 5.01
C SER A 72 -13.00 -3.34 4.69
N LEU A 73 -12.17 -3.09 5.71
CA LEU A 73 -10.79 -2.65 5.55
C LEU A 73 -9.83 -3.85 5.35
N PRO A 74 -8.76 -3.68 4.56
CA PRO A 74 -8.45 -2.49 3.77
C PRO A 74 -9.40 -2.34 2.56
N ILE A 75 -9.67 -1.09 2.16
CA ILE A 75 -10.43 -0.75 0.94
C ILE A 75 -9.44 -0.21 -0.10
N ILE A 76 -9.50 -0.73 -1.33
CA ILE A 76 -8.58 -0.37 -2.41
C ILE A 76 -9.39 0.20 -3.55
N LEU A 77 -9.04 1.41 -3.95
CA LEU A 77 -9.60 2.10 -5.11
C LEU A 77 -8.57 2.07 -6.24
N LEU A 78 -9.04 1.69 -7.44
CA LEU A 78 -8.32 1.84 -8.69
C LEU A 78 -9.07 2.88 -9.54
N ASN A 79 -8.42 4.00 -9.86
CA ASN A 79 -9.05 5.09 -10.62
C ASN A 79 -10.39 5.55 -10.03
N GLU A 80 -10.43 5.76 -8.70
CA GLU A 80 -11.64 6.15 -7.94
C GLU A 80 -12.75 5.09 -7.87
N GLU A 81 -12.52 3.85 -8.32
CA GLU A 81 -13.47 2.75 -8.20
C GLU A 81 -12.99 1.69 -7.20
N VAL A 82 -13.88 1.21 -6.33
CA VAL A 82 -13.54 0.14 -5.39
C VAL A 82 -13.30 -1.17 -6.14
N VAL A 83 -12.10 -1.73 -6.02
CA VAL A 83 -11.73 -3.01 -6.63
C VAL A 83 -11.55 -4.12 -5.60
N ILE A 84 -11.19 -3.79 -4.36
CA ILE A 84 -11.00 -4.76 -3.27
C ILE A 84 -11.48 -4.16 -1.95
N SER A 85 -12.07 -5.00 -1.10
CA SER A 85 -12.44 -4.69 0.28
C SER A 85 -12.20 -5.93 1.16
N GLY A 86 -11.73 -5.72 2.39
CA GLY A 86 -11.53 -6.76 3.41
C GLY A 86 -10.25 -7.60 3.25
N ARG A 87 -9.41 -7.30 2.24
CA ARG A 87 -8.11 -7.96 2.05
C ARG A 87 -7.14 -7.07 1.28
N TYR A 88 -5.86 -7.35 1.42
CA TYR A 88 -4.83 -6.73 0.58
C TYR A 88 -4.81 -7.31 -0.85
N PRO A 89 -4.36 -6.54 -1.85
CA PRO A 89 -4.17 -7.05 -3.21
C PRO A 89 -3.03 -8.06 -3.28
N THR A 90 -3.16 -9.04 -4.17
CA THR A 90 -2.04 -9.94 -4.53
C THR A 90 -1.03 -9.22 -5.42
N ASN A 91 0.16 -9.81 -5.60
CA ASN A 91 1.16 -9.21 -6.49
C ASN A 91 0.70 -9.22 -7.95
N GLU A 92 -0.06 -10.24 -8.36
CA GLU A 92 -0.63 -10.37 -9.70
C GLU A 92 -1.70 -9.30 -9.96
N GLU A 93 -2.48 -8.94 -8.94
CA GLU A 93 -3.44 -7.82 -9.04
C GLU A 93 -2.71 -6.49 -9.22
N PHE A 94 -1.65 -6.24 -8.42
CA PHE A 94 -0.81 -5.06 -8.62
C PHE A 94 -0.14 -5.05 -10.00
N GLU A 95 0.38 -6.19 -10.47
CA GLU A 95 0.96 -6.31 -11.80
C GLU A 95 -0.05 -5.95 -12.89
N LYS A 96 -1.28 -6.49 -12.79
CA LYS A 96 -2.34 -6.17 -13.74
C LYS A 96 -2.69 -4.68 -13.77
N TRP A 97 -2.66 -4.00 -12.62
CA TRP A 97 -2.99 -2.57 -12.55
C TRP A 97 -1.83 -1.67 -12.96
N THR A 98 -0.60 -2.09 -12.70
CA THR A 98 0.60 -1.25 -12.85
C THR A 98 1.41 -1.55 -14.11
N GLU A 99 1.17 -2.71 -14.74
CA GLU A 99 1.96 -3.28 -15.84
C GLU A 99 3.44 -3.50 -15.46
N ILE A 100 3.74 -3.59 -14.16
CA ILE A 100 5.06 -3.91 -13.60
C ILE A 100 5.00 -5.33 -13.06
N SER A 101 5.95 -6.19 -13.43
CA SER A 101 5.86 -7.62 -13.07
C SER A 101 5.85 -7.84 -11.56
N ALA A 102 5.15 -8.88 -11.09
CA ALA A 102 5.12 -9.25 -9.68
C ALA A 102 6.53 -9.40 -9.08
N GLU A 103 7.48 -9.95 -9.83
CA GLU A 103 8.88 -10.08 -9.42
C GLU A 103 9.56 -8.72 -9.24
N GLU A 104 9.31 -7.77 -10.14
CA GLU A 104 9.83 -6.41 -10.03
C GLU A 104 9.24 -5.66 -8.83
N LEU A 105 7.98 -5.90 -8.49
CA LEU A 105 7.31 -5.29 -7.34
C LEU A 105 7.89 -5.78 -6.01
N ILE A 106 8.42 -7.00 -5.95
CA ILE A 106 9.02 -7.60 -4.74
C ILE A 106 10.56 -7.63 -4.75
N GLN A 107 11.21 -7.06 -5.77
CA GLN A 107 12.66 -7.01 -5.83
C GLN A 107 13.26 -6.10 -4.76
N LYS A 108 14.13 -6.67 -3.91
CA LYS A 108 14.97 -5.92 -2.96
C LYS A 108 15.70 -4.79 -3.70
N PRO A 109 15.69 -3.55 -3.16
CA PRO A 109 16.41 -2.45 -3.81
C PRO A 109 17.87 -2.84 -4.03
N ARG A 110 18.32 -2.84 -5.29
CA ARG A 110 19.73 -3.07 -5.62
C ARG A 110 20.53 -1.87 -5.12
N ILE A 111 21.10 -2.00 -3.92
CA ILE A 111 22.03 -1.00 -3.40
C ILE A 111 23.28 -1.03 -4.29
N ARG A 112 23.49 -0.01 -5.12
CA ARG A 112 24.79 0.25 -5.73
C ARG A 112 25.67 0.91 -4.67
N LEU A 113 26.41 0.10 -3.91
CA LEU A 113 27.47 0.63 -3.05
C LEU A 113 28.60 1.14 -3.94
N SER A 114 28.67 2.45 -4.15
CA SER A 114 29.87 3.09 -4.71
C SER A 114 30.89 3.26 -3.57
N THR A 115 31.60 2.18 -3.24
CA THR A 115 32.69 2.28 -2.25
C THR A 115 33.87 2.99 -2.91
N LYS A 116 33.99 4.31 -2.71
CA LYS A 116 35.29 4.98 -2.81
C LYS A 116 36.11 4.49 -1.61
N VAL A 117 36.88 3.42 -1.80
CA VAL A 117 37.93 3.04 -0.87
C VAL A 117 38.97 4.16 -0.93
N VAL A 118 38.92 5.07 0.04
CA VAL A 118 40.02 6.00 0.29
C VAL A 118 41.17 5.13 0.82
N LYS A 119 42.18 4.88 -0.02
CA LYS A 119 43.46 4.34 0.44
C LYS A 119 44.11 5.43 1.30
N LEU A 120 44.34 5.09 2.57
CA LEU A 120 45.25 5.82 3.48
C LEU A 120 46.70 5.61 3.03
#